data_AF-A0A834I703-F1
#
_entry.id   AF-A0A834I703-F1
#
_cell.length_a   1.000
_cell.length_b   1.000
_cell.length_c   1.000
_cell.angle_alpha   90.00
_cell.angle_beta   90.00
_cell.angle_gamma   90.00
#
_symmetry.space_group_name_H-M   'P 1'
#
loop_
_entity.id
_entity.type
_entity.pdbx_description
1 polymer ?
#
loop_
_entity_poly.entity_id
_entity_poly.type
_entity_poly.pdbx_seq_one_letter_code
_entity_poly.pdbx_strand_id
1 'polypeptide(L)'
;GNGNCEQLCFSFPPEAVNDDSRVLSTIKCDCAVGRISDDGKKCESVEEFVVFSTRTEIRSISIFPEDTTLPFAPIGNLTNVVGIDFDYQNDVLLFTQIRPWARIAKMHATKPDANNIVNIKNKGIMQSFFLYR
;
A
#
# COMPACT_ATOMS: atom_id res chain seq x y z
N GLY A 1 6.42 18.33 -19.09
CA GLY A 1 5.88 17.01 -18.68
C GLY A 1 6.66 16.51 -17.48
N ASN A 2 6.10 15.59 -16.70
CA ASN A 2 6.61 15.06 -15.42
C ASN A 2 7.95 14.26 -15.54
N GLY A 3 8.93 14.72 -16.33
CA GLY A 3 10.19 14.00 -16.56
C GLY A 3 10.05 12.64 -17.26
N ASN A 4 8.86 12.33 -17.81
CA ASN A 4 8.43 10.98 -18.22
C ASN A 4 8.31 9.98 -17.05
N CYS A 5 8.21 10.46 -15.82
CA CYS A 5 7.91 9.66 -14.64
C CYS A 5 6.41 9.37 -14.54
N GLU A 6 6.06 8.18 -14.06
CA GLU A 6 4.67 7.77 -13.85
C GLU A 6 4.02 8.54 -12.69
N GLN A 7 4.71 8.67 -11.56
CA GLN A 7 4.18 9.31 -10.35
C GLN A 7 5.00 10.54 -9.95
N LEU A 8 6.15 10.33 -9.29
CA LEU A 8 6.95 11.41 -8.72
C LEU A 8 8.17 11.70 -9.61
N CYS A 9 8.49 12.98 -9.76
CA CYS A 9 9.62 13.46 -10.55
C CYS A 9 10.42 14.46 -9.72
N PHE A 10 11.63 14.09 -9.33
CA PHE A 10 12.52 14.93 -8.54
C PHE A 10 13.65 15.49 -9.41
N SER A 11 13.85 16.81 -9.35
CA SER A 11 15.01 17.47 -9.93
C SER A 11 16.11 17.59 -8.89
N PHE A 12 17.25 16.96 -9.14
CA PHE A 12 18.44 17.11 -8.32
C PHE A 12 19.31 18.25 -8.83
N PRO A 13 20.04 18.93 -7.94
CA PRO A 13 21.02 19.92 -8.37
C PRO A 13 22.05 19.24 -9.30
N PRO A 14 22.52 19.96 -10.31
CA PRO A 14 23.57 19.48 -11.21
C PRO A 14 24.81 19.18 -10.38
N GLU A 15 25.43 18.02 -10.61
CA GLU A 15 26.78 17.78 -10.11
C GLU A 15 27.72 18.76 -10.84
N ALA A 16 28.61 19.42 -10.09
CA ALA A 16 29.56 20.37 -10.66
C ALA A 16 30.56 19.63 -11.57
N VAL A 17 30.17 19.42 -12.82
CA VAL A 17 31.09 18.97 -13.86
C VAL A 17 32.01 20.14 -14.16
N ASN A 18 33.30 19.96 -13.88
CA ASN A 18 34.36 20.91 -14.19
C ASN A 18 34.59 20.98 -15.71
N ASP A 19 33.58 21.35 -16.49
CA ASP A 19 33.79 21.76 -17.87
C ASP A 19 32.59 22.58 -18.37
N ASP A 20 32.89 23.60 -19.15
CA ASP A 20 31.95 24.54 -19.73
C ASP A 20 30.88 23.80 -20.56
N SER A 21 29.64 24.29 -20.50
CA SER A 21 28.48 23.91 -21.31
C SER A 21 27.53 22.83 -20.76
N ARG A 22 26.31 23.30 -20.41
CA ARG A 22 25.07 22.60 -20.00
C ARG A 22 25.04 22.04 -18.58
N VAL A 23 24.51 22.89 -17.71
CA VAL A 23 23.88 22.50 -16.45
C VAL A 23 22.69 21.56 -16.73
N LEU A 24 22.92 20.24 -16.74
CA LEU A 24 21.85 19.24 -16.80
C LEU A 24 21.41 18.91 -15.38
N SER A 25 20.20 19.32 -15.00
CA SER A 25 19.57 18.80 -13.79
C SER A 25 19.32 17.30 -13.94
N THR A 26 19.84 16.48 -13.03
CA THR A 26 19.54 15.05 -13.01
C THR A 26 18.11 14.85 -12.55
N ILE A 27 17.27 14.29 -13.42
CA ILE A 27 15.90 13.91 -13.09
C ILE A 27 15.91 12.49 -12.54
N LYS A 28 15.25 12.28 -11.41
CA LYS A 28 15.01 10.95 -10.84
C LYS A 28 13.51 10.76 -10.63
N CYS A 29 12.97 9.67 -11.15
CA CYS A 29 11.59 9.27 -10.88
C CYS A 29 11.50 8.45 -9.59
N ASP A 30 10.35 8.50 -8.95
CA ASP A 30 10.05 7.65 -7.79
C ASP A 30 8.54 7.39 -7.67
N CYS A 31 8.17 6.51 -6.74
CA CYS A 31 6.80 6.08 -6.52
C CYS A 31 6.33 6.46 -5.12
N ALA A 32 5.08 6.92 -5.00
CA ALA A 32 4.48 7.19 -3.68
C ALA A 32 4.18 5.88 -2.94
N VAL A 33 3.83 4.84 -3.71
CA VAL A 33 3.62 3.45 -3.25
C VAL A 33 4.14 2.50 -4.32
N GLY A 34 4.55 1.31 -3.91
CA GLY A 34 5.24 0.35 -4.75
C GLY A 34 6.74 0.66 -4.88
N ARG A 35 7.36 0.11 -5.91
CA ARG A 35 8.77 0.32 -6.23
C ARG A 35 8.94 0.86 -7.64
N ILE A 36 10.03 1.60 -7.88
CA ILE A 36 10.41 1.98 -9.23
C ILE A 36 10.81 0.73 -10.03
N SER A 37 10.40 0.64 -11.28
CA SER A 37 10.80 -0.43 -12.20
C SER A 37 12.23 -0.22 -12.72
N ASP A 38 12.76 -1.24 -13.39
CA ASP A 38 14.10 -1.21 -13.99
C ASP A 38 14.27 -0.12 -15.07
N ASP A 39 13.15 0.35 -15.66
CA ASP A 39 13.19 1.45 -16.63
C ASP A 39 13.40 2.84 -15.98
N GLY A 40 13.39 2.89 -14.64
CA GLY A 40 13.61 4.09 -13.85
C GLY A 40 12.51 5.14 -13.97
N LYS A 41 11.33 4.78 -14.49
CA LYS A 41 10.22 5.72 -14.79
C LYS A 41 8.85 5.23 -14.33
N LYS A 42 8.58 3.93 -14.40
CA LYS A 42 7.31 3.31 -14.01
C LYS A 42 7.32 2.75 -12.60
N CYS A 43 6.14 2.60 -12.03
CA CYS A 43 5.91 2.04 -10.71
C CYS A 43 5.33 0.63 -10.79
N GLU A 44 5.88 -0.28 -9.99
CA GLU A 44 5.49 -1.68 -9.92
C GLU A 44 5.01 -2.03 -8.51
N SER A 45 4.11 -3.01 -8.44
CA SER A 45 3.67 -3.59 -7.16
C SER A 45 4.79 -4.39 -6.50
N VAL A 46 4.82 -4.36 -5.18
CA VAL A 46 5.71 -5.21 -4.37
C VAL A 46 4.98 -6.53 -4.09
N GLU A 47 5.68 -7.66 -4.20
CA GLU A 47 5.09 -8.99 -4.00
C GLU A 47 5.22 -9.50 -2.56
N GLU A 48 6.27 -9.09 -1.84
CA GLU A 48 6.58 -9.54 -0.49
C GLU A 48 6.52 -8.38 0.50
N PHE A 49 5.57 -8.42 1.42
CA PHE A 49 5.39 -7.37 2.42
C PHE A 49 4.55 -7.84 3.60
N VAL A 50 4.56 -7.05 4.68
CA VAL A 50 3.72 -7.29 5.85
C VAL A 50 2.49 -6.39 5.79
N VAL A 51 1.32 -6.97 6.05
CA VAL A 51 0.07 -6.23 6.24
C VAL A 51 -0.36 -6.29 7.69
N PHE A 52 -0.76 -5.15 8.23
CA PHE A 52 -1.27 -5.06 9.60
C PHE A 52 -2.44 -4.07 9.68
N SER A 53 -3.29 -4.27 10.69
CA SER A 53 -4.39 -3.36 10.99
C SER A 53 -4.04 -2.45 12.16
N THR A 54 -4.39 -1.17 12.05
CA THR A 54 -4.58 -0.28 13.19
C THR A 54 -6.07 -0.22 13.55
N ARG A 55 -6.44 0.60 14.54
CA ARG A 55 -7.85 0.80 14.86
C ARG A 55 -8.66 1.38 13.70
N THR A 56 -8.06 2.17 12.82
CA THR A 56 -8.78 2.94 11.79
C THR A 56 -8.30 2.69 10.38
N GLU A 57 -7.24 1.90 10.22
CA GLU A 57 -6.57 1.70 8.94
C GLU A 57 -6.10 0.26 8.76
N ILE A 58 -5.98 -0.16 7.51
CA ILE A 58 -5.15 -1.31 7.11
C ILE A 58 -3.91 -0.75 6.40
N ARG A 59 -2.73 -1.21 6.80
CA ARG A 59 -1.45 -0.67 6.34
C ARG A 59 -0.53 -1.79 5.87
N SER A 60 0.42 -1.42 5.02
CA SER A 60 1.52 -2.28 4.60
C SER A 60 2.87 -1.63 4.89
N ILE A 61 3.87 -2.48 5.07
CA ILE A 61 5.29 -2.12 5.19
C ILE A 61 6.13 -3.17 4.48
N SER A 62 7.33 -2.79 4.03
CA SER A 62 8.33 -3.77 3.58
C SER A 62 8.68 -4.74 4.70
N ILE A 63 9.02 -5.97 4.32
CA ILE A 63 9.58 -6.96 5.25
C ILE A 63 11.04 -6.63 5.61
N PHE A 64 11.69 -5.82 4.78
CA PHE A 64 13.08 -5.39 4.96
C PHE A 64 13.13 -4.05 5.73
N PRO A 65 13.77 -3.98 6.91
CA PRO A 65 13.76 -2.79 7.76
C PRO A 65 14.37 -1.52 7.14
N GLU A 66 15.33 -1.67 6.24
CA GLU A 66 15.98 -0.58 5.50
C GLU A 66 15.12 0.00 4.38
N ASP A 67 14.12 -0.77 3.93
CA ASP A 67 13.22 -0.39 2.86
C ASP A 67 12.00 0.33 3.44
N THR A 68 11.96 1.64 3.19
CA THR A 68 10.87 2.51 3.66
C THR A 68 9.74 2.66 2.64
N THR A 69 9.78 1.91 1.53
CA THR A 69 8.71 1.93 0.54
C THR A 69 7.42 1.36 1.12
N LEU A 70 6.29 1.93 0.69
CA LEU A 70 4.97 1.45 1.05
C LEU A 70 4.43 0.59 -0.10
N PRO A 71 4.20 -0.72 0.08
CA PRO A 71 3.66 -1.58 -0.98
C PRO A 71 2.33 -1.07 -1.55
N PHE A 72 1.43 -0.56 -0.70
CA PHE A 72 0.18 0.07 -1.10
C PHE A 72 -0.22 1.18 -0.13
N ALA A 73 -1.12 2.07 -0.59
CA ALA A 73 -1.56 3.21 0.21
C ALA A 73 -2.42 2.76 1.41
N PRO A 74 -2.25 3.34 2.60
CA PRO A 74 -3.08 3.02 3.76
C PRO A 74 -4.58 3.07 3.46
N ILE A 75 -5.30 2.03 3.83
CA ILE A 75 -6.75 1.92 3.63
C ILE A 75 -7.44 2.49 4.86
N GLY A 76 -7.87 3.74 4.76
CA GLY A 76 -8.55 4.47 5.84
C GLY A 76 -10.07 4.34 5.82
N ASN A 77 -10.73 5.24 6.56
CA ASN A 77 -12.19 5.25 6.77
C ASN A 77 -12.75 3.94 7.34
N LEU A 78 -11.91 3.20 8.08
CA LEU A 78 -12.31 2.01 8.83
C LEU A 78 -12.43 2.38 10.31
N THR A 79 -13.14 1.55 11.07
CA THR A 79 -13.28 1.76 12.51
C THR A 79 -13.20 0.44 13.25
N ASN A 80 -12.35 0.37 14.27
CA ASN A 80 -12.10 -0.82 15.11
C ASN A 80 -11.88 -2.09 14.27
N VAL A 81 -10.93 -2.01 13.33
CA VAL A 81 -10.36 -3.18 12.66
C VAL A 81 -9.54 -3.97 13.68
N VAL A 82 -9.70 -5.28 13.72
CA VAL A 82 -9.08 -6.12 14.77
C VAL A 82 -8.36 -7.36 14.26
N GLY A 83 -8.78 -7.89 13.11
CA GLY A 83 -8.15 -9.05 12.50
C GLY A 83 -8.00 -8.86 11.02
N ILE A 84 -6.90 -9.40 10.49
CA ILE A 84 -6.55 -9.40 9.08
C ILE A 84 -6.04 -10.79 8.72
N ASP A 85 -6.37 -11.24 7.52
CA ASP A 85 -5.91 -12.51 6.97
C ASP A 85 -5.76 -12.39 5.45
N PHE A 86 -5.01 -13.29 4.84
CA PHE A 86 -4.71 -13.26 3.42
C PHE A 86 -4.94 -14.62 2.77
N ASP A 87 -5.80 -14.63 1.75
CA ASP A 87 -6.03 -15.79 0.90
C ASP A 87 -5.17 -15.68 -0.37
N TYR A 88 -4.04 -16.39 -0.35
CA TYR A 88 -3.06 -16.40 -1.43
C TYR A 88 -3.62 -16.96 -2.75
N GLN A 89 -4.50 -17.97 -2.70
CA GLN A 89 -5.00 -18.58 -3.93
C GLN A 89 -5.92 -17.64 -4.73
N ASN A 90 -6.61 -16.74 -4.04
CA ASN A 90 -7.59 -15.84 -4.65
C ASN A 90 -7.14 -14.37 -4.68
N ASP A 91 -5.93 -14.05 -4.22
CA ASP A 91 -5.41 -12.68 -4.06
C ASP A 91 -6.35 -11.77 -3.26
N VAL A 92 -6.87 -12.28 -2.14
CA VAL A 92 -7.86 -11.58 -1.31
C VAL A 92 -7.31 -11.25 0.07
N LEU A 93 -7.42 -9.98 0.45
CA LEU A 93 -7.22 -9.52 1.82
C LEU A 93 -8.55 -9.55 2.58
N LEU A 94 -8.60 -10.29 3.67
CA LEU A 94 -9.74 -10.45 4.56
C LEU A 94 -9.53 -9.59 5.80
N PHE A 95 -10.57 -8.92 6.28
CA PHE A 95 -10.47 -8.19 7.54
C PHE A 95 -11.78 -8.21 8.33
N THR A 96 -11.64 -8.01 9.63
CA THR A 96 -12.76 -7.94 10.56
C THR A 96 -12.80 -6.60 11.25
N GLN A 97 -14.00 -6.04 11.35
CA GLN A 97 -14.29 -4.80 12.04
C GLN A 97 -15.40 -5.08 13.06
N ILE A 98 -15.24 -4.61 14.30
CA ILE A 98 -16.15 -4.97 15.41
C ILE A 98 -17.09 -3.84 15.86
N ARG A 99 -16.79 -2.59 15.51
CA ARG A 99 -17.61 -1.41 15.86
C ARG A 99 -17.61 -0.39 14.72
N PRO A 100 -18.65 0.44 14.57
CA PRO A 100 -19.92 0.41 15.31
C PRO A 100 -20.78 -0.82 14.98
N TRP A 101 -20.61 -1.40 13.78
CA TRP A 101 -21.24 -2.65 13.38
C TRP A 101 -20.18 -3.70 13.07
N ALA A 102 -20.42 -4.93 13.53
CA ALA A 102 -19.53 -6.03 13.26
C ALA A 102 -19.64 -6.48 11.79
N ARG A 103 -18.50 -6.63 11.11
CA ARG A 103 -18.44 -7.16 9.74
C ARG A 103 -17.17 -7.98 9.50
N ILE A 104 -17.31 -8.95 8.61
CA ILE A 104 -16.22 -9.63 7.93
C ILE A 104 -16.29 -9.15 6.48
N ALA A 105 -15.20 -8.60 5.97
CA ALA A 105 -15.14 -8.03 4.64
C ALA A 105 -13.83 -8.41 3.95
N LYS A 106 -13.82 -8.23 2.63
CA LYS A 106 -12.69 -8.54 1.78
C LYS A 106 -12.41 -7.45 0.74
N MET A 107 -11.18 -7.41 0.24
CA MET A 107 -10.78 -6.60 -0.91
C MET A 107 -9.65 -7.29 -1.68
N HIS A 108 -9.31 -6.77 -2.87
CA HIS A 108 -8.19 -7.29 -3.65
C HIS A 108 -6.86 -7.01 -2.93
N ALA A 109 -5.97 -8.00 -2.84
CA ALA A 109 -4.71 -7.86 -2.12
C ALA A 109 -3.64 -7.12 -2.93
N THR A 110 -3.61 -7.27 -4.26
CA THR A 110 -2.60 -6.60 -5.10
C THR A 110 -2.91 -5.12 -5.35
N LYS A 111 -4.16 -4.70 -5.15
CA LYS A 111 -4.58 -3.30 -5.23
C LYS A 111 -5.68 -3.01 -4.20
N PRO A 112 -5.32 -3.00 -2.90
CA PRO A 112 -6.29 -2.71 -1.84
C PRO A 112 -6.83 -1.29 -2.00
N ASP A 113 -8.14 -1.13 -1.86
CA ASP A 113 -8.82 0.16 -1.95
C ASP A 113 -10.09 0.13 -1.08
N ALA A 114 -10.31 1.17 -0.29
CA ALA A 114 -11.49 1.32 0.54
C ALA A 114 -12.81 1.26 -0.26
N ASN A 115 -12.78 1.71 -1.51
CA ASN A 115 -13.95 1.71 -2.40
C ASN A 115 -14.31 0.31 -2.92
N ASN A 116 -13.35 -0.61 -2.91
CA ASN A 116 -13.52 -1.98 -3.43
C ASN A 116 -13.78 -3.01 -2.31
N ILE A 117 -14.14 -2.54 -1.11
CA ILE A 117 -14.46 -3.41 0.02
C ILE A 117 -15.81 -4.09 -0.19
N VAL A 118 -15.80 -5.43 -0.14
CA VAL A 118 -17.01 -6.26 -0.22
C VAL A 118 -17.28 -6.92 1.12
N ASN A 119 -18.48 -6.72 1.67
CA ASN A 119 -18.89 -7.37 2.92
C ASN A 119 -19.23 -8.85 2.64
N ILE A 120 -18.56 -9.76 3.36
CA ILE A 120 -18.88 -11.19 3.36
C ILE A 120 -20.03 -11.46 4.33
N LYS A 121 -19.94 -10.89 5.54
CA LYS A 121 -20.97 -11.02 6.57
C LYS A 121 -21.05 -9.75 7.40
N ASN A 122 -22.26 -9.27 7.67
CA ASN A 122 -22.51 -8.04 8.43
C ASN A 122 -23.72 -8.15 9.39
N LYS A 123 -24.25 -9.37 9.58
CA LYS A 123 -25.37 -9.68 10.48
C LYS A 123 -25.06 -10.93 11.28
N GLY A 124 -25.57 -10.98 12.52
CA GLY A 124 -25.40 -12.15 13.39
C GLY A 124 -23.94 -12.43 13.74
N ILE A 125 -23.07 -11.42 13.71
CA ILE A 125 -21.69 -11.52 14.19
C ILE A 125 -21.72 -11.09 15.66
N MET A 126 -21.68 -12.06 16.55
CA MET A 126 -21.61 -11.80 17.98
C MET A 126 -20.20 -11.28 18.30
N GLN A 127 -20.09 -10.06 18.85
CA GLN A 127 -18.80 -9.43 19.16
C GLN A 127 -17.89 -10.28 20.05
N SER A 128 -18.46 -11.23 20.80
CA SER A 128 -17.78 -12.15 21.69
C SER A 128 -17.18 -13.40 21.01
N PHE A 129 -17.43 -13.63 19.71
CA PHE A 129 -17.07 -14.88 19.03
C PHE A 129 -15.80 -14.82 18.16
N PHE A 130 -15.02 -13.72 18.20
CA PHE A 130 -13.68 -13.70 17.60
C PHE A 130 -12.60 -14.31 18.52
N LEU A 131 -12.97 -15.30 19.34
CA LEU A 131 -12.01 -16.19 19.99
C LEU A 131 -11.82 -17.36 19.04
N TYR A 132 -10.71 -17.34 18.32
CA TYR A 132 -10.25 -18.44 17.46
C TYR A 132 -10.29 -19.76 18.22
N ARG A 133 -10.76 -20.81 17.55
CA ARG A 133 -10.51 -22.20 17.93
C ARG A 133 -9.55 -22.80 16.92
#